data_AF-A0AAE0T5V9-F1
#
_entry.id   AF-A0AAE0T5V9-F1
#
_cell.length_a   1.000
_cell.length_b   1.000
_cell.length_c   1.000
_cell.angle_alpha   90.00
_cell.angle_beta   90.00
_cell.angle_gamma   90.00
#
_symmetry.space_group_name_H-M   'P 1'
#
loop_
_entity.id
_entity.type
_entity.pdbx_description
1 polymer ?
#
loop_
_entity_poly.entity_id
_entity_poly.type
_entity_poly.pdbx_seq_one_letter_code
_entity_poly.pdbx_strand_id
1 'polypeptide(L)'
;MEIRTIFFFIVSAVITVTYVLSNEYENSCFLASSHPRRLAQDYIGKLQELTDSLSVDLGECSSPKTLKRVNSIRNTLTSFQHDLTDCFTESTTYTGKRNCTISGYQCINWDSKVPQEHELTQFPDDSIKEAGNYCRDPNGKGLPWCYIKDPIKKFEICPVPNCAALE
;
A
#
# COMPACT_ATOMS: atom_id res chain seq x y z
N MET A 1 36.39 11.76 3.78
CA MET A 1 35.19 11.47 2.98
C MET A 1 34.47 12.79 2.79
N GLU A 2 34.47 13.34 1.57
CA GLU A 2 33.93 14.69 1.34
C GLU A 2 32.39 14.68 1.33
N ILE A 3 31.79 15.76 1.84
CA ILE A 3 30.32 15.97 1.89
C ILE A 3 29.68 15.74 0.51
N ARG A 4 30.41 16.06 -0.57
CA ARG A 4 29.99 15.82 -1.95
C ARG A 4 29.77 14.34 -2.26
N THR A 5 30.67 13.48 -1.79
CA THR A 5 30.58 12.03 -2.00
C THR A 5 29.37 11.45 -1.28
N ILE A 6 29.11 11.88 -0.05
CA ILE A 6 27.93 11.45 0.74
C ILE A 6 26.63 11.88 0.05
N PHE A 7 26.56 13.12 -0.43
CA PHE A 7 25.40 13.62 -1.16
C PHE A 7 25.12 12.82 -2.45
N PHE A 8 26.16 12.48 -3.22
CA PHE A 8 26.01 11.63 -4.40
C PHE A 8 25.48 10.24 -4.08
N PHE A 9 25.95 9.61 -3.00
CA PHE A 9 25.43 8.31 -2.57
C PHE A 9 23.98 8.38 -2.10
N ILE A 10 23.61 9.41 -1.33
CA ILE A 10 22.22 9.62 -0.89
C ILE A 10 21.32 9.87 -2.09
N VAL A 11 21.71 10.74 -3.02
CA VAL A 11 20.92 11.03 -4.23
C VAL A 11 20.82 9.80 -5.12
N SER A 12 21.90 9.03 -5.30
CA SER A 12 21.86 7.78 -6.07
C SER A 12 20.98 6.72 -5.40
N ALA A 13 21.05 6.58 -4.07
CA ALA A 13 20.21 5.65 -3.32
C ALA A 13 18.75 6.06 -3.36
N VAL A 14 18.45 7.35 -3.17
CA VAL A 14 17.10 7.91 -3.31
C VAL A 14 16.61 7.72 -4.73
N ILE A 15 17.40 8.04 -5.76
CA ILE A 15 17.03 7.82 -7.17
C ILE A 15 16.77 6.34 -7.42
N THR A 16 17.62 5.44 -6.94
CA THR A 16 17.45 3.99 -7.15
C THR A 16 16.21 3.48 -6.42
N VAL A 17 15.97 3.91 -5.17
CA VAL A 17 14.78 3.57 -4.40
C VAL A 17 13.54 4.16 -5.06
N THR A 18 13.55 5.42 -5.47
CA THR A 18 12.42 6.04 -6.18
C THR A 18 12.22 5.42 -7.55
N TYR A 19 13.27 4.98 -8.24
CA TYR A 19 13.21 4.32 -9.53
C TYR A 19 12.66 2.90 -9.41
N VAL A 20 13.05 2.16 -8.38
CA VAL A 20 12.48 0.85 -8.02
C VAL A 20 11.03 1.01 -7.60
N LEU A 21 10.71 2.00 -6.76
CA LEU A 21 9.34 2.32 -6.37
C LEU A 21 8.50 2.84 -7.56
N SER A 22 9.06 3.61 -8.49
CA SER A 22 8.35 4.19 -9.64
C SER A 22 8.16 3.21 -10.79
N ASN A 23 9.14 2.34 -11.06
CA ASN A 23 8.96 1.24 -12.03
C ASN A 23 7.96 0.19 -11.55
N GLU A 24 7.62 0.15 -10.26
CA GLU A 24 6.53 -0.65 -9.72
C GLU A 24 5.21 0.15 -9.55
N TYR A 25 5.24 1.49 -9.56
CA TYR A 25 4.04 2.34 -9.31
C TYR A 25 3.38 2.95 -10.54
N GLU A 26 4.06 3.06 -11.69
CA GLU A 26 3.42 3.65 -12.86
C GLU A 26 2.75 2.60 -13.75
N ASN A 27 1.44 2.44 -13.52
CA ASN A 27 0.44 1.95 -14.50
C ASN A 27 0.34 0.46 -14.80
N SER A 28 0.80 -0.42 -13.91
CA SER A 28 0.50 -1.83 -14.03
C SER A 28 0.43 -2.48 -12.67
N CYS A 29 -0.67 -3.21 -12.41
CA CYS A 29 -1.00 -3.96 -11.21
C CYS A 29 0.01 -5.09 -10.85
N PHE A 30 1.31 -4.93 -11.12
CA PHE A 30 2.34 -5.94 -10.91
C PHE A 30 2.93 -5.88 -9.49
N LEU A 31 3.36 -7.05 -9.03
CA LEU A 31 3.72 -7.42 -7.66
C LEU A 31 5.07 -6.85 -7.18
N ALA A 32 5.08 -6.15 -6.04
CA ALA A 32 6.29 -5.94 -5.24
C ALA A 32 6.59 -7.20 -4.38
N SER A 33 7.77 -7.81 -4.57
CA SER A 33 8.27 -8.98 -3.83
C SER A 33 8.47 -8.73 -2.31
N SER A 34 8.56 -9.79 -1.49
CA SER A 34 8.55 -9.70 -0.01
C SER A 34 9.87 -9.24 0.63
N HIS A 35 11.03 -9.56 0.05
CA HIS A 35 12.34 -9.22 0.63
C HIS A 35 12.69 -7.72 0.54
N PRO A 36 12.44 -7.03 -0.59
CA PRO A 36 12.63 -5.57 -0.68
C PRO A 36 11.72 -4.79 0.26
N ARG A 37 10.54 -5.33 0.61
CA ARG A 37 9.58 -4.65 1.50
C ARG A 37 10.09 -4.47 2.93
N ARG A 38 10.77 -5.46 3.52
CA ARG A 38 11.30 -5.33 4.90
C ARG A 38 12.38 -4.27 5.00
N LEU A 39 13.32 -4.27 4.05
CA LEU A 39 14.36 -3.24 3.97
C LEU A 39 13.75 -1.84 3.75
N ALA A 40 12.67 -1.76 2.95
CA ALA A 40 11.92 -0.52 2.78
C ALA A 40 11.20 -0.08 4.08
N GLN A 41 10.59 -1.01 4.83
CA GLN A 41 9.94 -0.74 6.12
C GLN A 41 10.94 -0.17 7.14
N ASP A 42 12.08 -0.84 7.33
CA ASP A 42 13.13 -0.39 8.26
C ASP A 42 13.66 1.00 7.90
N TYR A 43 13.83 1.27 6.60
CA TYR A 43 14.30 2.56 6.12
C TYR A 43 13.25 3.67 6.29
N ILE A 44 11.98 3.38 5.99
CA ILE A 44 10.87 4.32 6.17
C ILE A 44 10.63 4.62 7.64
N GLY A 45 10.72 3.63 8.53
CA GLY A 45 10.63 3.84 9.98
C GLY A 45 11.68 4.83 10.49
N LYS A 46 12.94 4.65 10.07
CA LYS A 46 14.03 5.60 10.39
C LYS A 46 13.76 7.01 9.84
N LEU A 47 13.22 7.12 8.63
CA LEU A 47 12.85 8.42 8.05
C LEU A 47 11.69 9.08 8.79
N GLN A 48 10.72 8.30 9.29
CA GLN A 48 9.61 8.81 10.10
C GLN A 48 10.12 9.38 11.43
N GLU A 49 10.98 8.64 12.15
CA GLU A 49 11.62 9.11 13.39
C GLU A 49 12.38 10.43 13.18
N LEU A 50 13.15 10.53 12.10
CA LEU A 50 13.86 11.75 11.74
C LEU A 50 12.91 12.91 11.42
N THR A 51 11.80 12.64 10.73
CA THR A 51 10.81 13.66 10.35
C THR A 51 10.03 14.18 11.57
N ASP A 52 9.77 13.32 12.55
CA ASP A 52 9.11 13.68 13.79
C ASP A 52 10.03 14.47 14.71
N SER A 53 11.29 14.04 14.88
CA SER A 53 12.32 14.84 15.58
C SER A 53 12.47 16.22 14.95
N LEU A 54 12.60 16.27 13.62
CA LEU A 54 12.72 17.54 12.89
C LEU A 54 11.48 18.43 13.09
N SER A 55 10.29 17.87 13.23
CA SER A 55 9.08 18.68 13.44
C SER A 55 8.97 19.24 14.85
N VAL A 56 9.48 18.52 15.85
CA VAL A 56 9.63 19.02 17.23
C VAL A 56 10.64 20.17 17.24
N ASP A 57 11.82 19.98 16.65
CA ASP A 57 12.87 21.00 16.61
C ASP A 57 12.46 22.26 15.83
N LEU A 58 11.69 22.08 14.75
CA LEU A 58 11.19 23.19 13.94
C LEU A 58 10.01 23.93 14.60
N GLY A 59 9.35 23.35 15.60
CA GLY A 59 8.12 23.84 16.22
C GLY A 59 8.22 25.23 16.87
N GLU A 60 9.43 25.67 17.24
CA GLU A 60 9.64 26.94 17.94
C GLU A 60 10.30 28.05 17.11
N CYS A 61 10.95 27.74 15.99
CA CYS A 61 11.79 28.70 15.24
C CYS A 61 11.58 28.72 13.71
N SER A 62 10.58 28.02 13.16
CA SER A 62 10.50 27.77 11.72
C SER A 62 9.40 28.51 10.98
N SER A 63 9.68 28.83 9.71
CA SER A 63 8.68 29.46 8.84
C SER A 63 7.48 28.52 8.58
N PRO A 64 6.25 29.06 8.40
CA PRO A 64 5.08 28.25 8.03
C PRO A 64 5.27 27.44 6.73
N LYS A 65 6.12 27.91 5.81
CA LYS A 65 6.45 27.18 4.57
C LYS A 65 7.31 25.94 4.86
N THR A 66 8.23 26.03 5.81
CA THR A 66 9.07 24.91 6.26
C THR A 66 8.20 23.84 6.90
N LEU A 67 7.31 24.24 7.82
CA LEU A 67 6.41 23.31 8.50
C LEU A 67 5.49 22.56 7.53
N LYS A 68 4.94 23.26 6.51
CA LYS A 68 4.13 22.62 5.46
C LYS A 68 4.90 21.55 4.67
N ARG A 69 6.17 21.80 4.33
CA ARG A 69 7.00 20.82 3.61
C ARG A 69 7.28 19.59 4.46
N VAL A 70 7.61 19.79 5.74
CA VAL A 70 7.87 18.67 6.65
C VAL A 70 6.60 17.85 6.88
N ASN A 71 5.44 18.49 7.04
CA ASN A 71 4.16 17.78 7.13
C ASN A 71 3.83 17.00 5.84
N SER A 72 4.15 17.54 4.66
CA SER A 72 3.99 16.83 3.39
C SER A 72 4.88 15.59 3.32
N ILE A 73 6.14 15.69 3.76
CA ILE A 73 7.08 14.56 3.81
C ILE A 73 6.56 13.50 4.78
N ARG A 74 6.13 13.89 5.99
CA ARG A 74 5.52 12.97 6.95
C ARG A 74 4.36 12.21 6.36
N ASN A 75 3.39 12.92 5.76
CA ASN A 75 2.20 12.29 5.16
C ASN A 75 2.59 11.28 4.07
N THR A 76 3.61 11.61 3.28
CA THR A 76 4.13 10.71 2.24
C THR A 76 4.76 9.45 2.86
N LEU A 77 5.57 9.60 3.90
CA LEU A 77 6.17 8.48 4.63
C LEU A 77 5.10 7.60 5.31
N THR A 78 4.05 8.20 5.87
CA THR A 78 2.92 7.47 6.44
C THR A 78 2.19 6.65 5.37
N SER A 79 2.00 7.20 4.17
CA SER A 79 1.40 6.47 3.04
C SER A 79 2.25 5.26 2.63
N PHE A 80 3.57 5.44 2.48
CA PHE A 80 4.45 4.32 2.14
C PHE A 80 4.48 3.24 3.22
N GLN A 81 4.48 3.64 4.49
CA GLN A 81 4.41 2.69 5.60
C GLN A 81 3.12 1.88 5.55
N HIS A 82 1.98 2.53 5.30
CA HIS A 82 0.69 1.87 5.15
C HIS A 82 0.71 0.82 4.03
N ASP A 83 1.26 1.16 2.86
CA ASP A 83 1.35 0.26 1.71
C ASP A 83 2.27 -0.95 1.97
N LEU A 84 3.29 -0.78 2.81
CA LEU A 84 4.18 -1.86 3.23
C LEU A 84 3.57 -2.79 4.28
N THR A 85 2.63 -2.29 5.08
CA THR A 85 1.88 -3.07 6.08
C THR A 85 0.52 -3.56 5.55
N ASP A 86 0.25 -3.36 4.26
CA ASP A 86 -1.01 -3.75 3.61
C ASP A 86 -1.05 -5.28 3.37
N CYS A 87 -1.47 -6.01 4.40
CA CYS A 87 -1.50 -7.47 4.46
C CYS A 87 -2.79 -8.00 5.10
N PHE A 88 -3.09 -9.29 4.93
CA PHE A 88 -4.24 -9.96 5.57
C PHE A 88 -3.77 -10.93 6.66
N THR A 89 -4.65 -11.27 7.60
CA THR A 89 -4.43 -12.40 8.53
C THR A 89 -5.58 -13.40 8.42
N GLU A 90 -5.37 -14.64 8.84
CA GLU A 90 -6.44 -15.66 8.83
C GLU A 90 -7.55 -15.34 9.84
N SER A 91 -7.24 -14.52 10.86
CA SER A 91 -8.15 -14.11 11.92
C SER A 91 -8.82 -12.75 11.68
N THR A 92 -8.35 -11.95 10.72
CA THR A 92 -8.87 -10.62 10.42
C THR A 92 -9.16 -10.46 8.94
N THR A 93 -10.35 -9.96 8.64
CA THR A 93 -10.79 -9.67 7.29
C THR A 93 -10.04 -8.43 6.76
N TYR A 94 -9.34 -8.60 5.64
CA TYR A 94 -8.54 -7.55 5.01
C TYR A 94 -9.37 -6.31 4.64
N THR A 95 -9.01 -5.14 5.18
CA THR A 95 -9.68 -3.84 4.96
C THR A 95 -8.88 -2.86 4.09
N GLY A 96 -7.71 -3.28 3.58
CA GLY A 96 -6.85 -2.42 2.77
C GLY A 96 -7.47 -2.00 1.44
N LYS A 97 -6.79 -1.13 0.69
CA LYS A 97 -7.34 -0.47 -0.51
C LYS A 97 -6.89 -1.10 -1.83
N ARG A 98 -6.27 -2.29 -1.80
CA ARG A 98 -5.88 -2.99 -3.03
C ARG A 98 -7.12 -3.33 -3.86
N ASN A 99 -7.09 -3.04 -5.15
CA ASN A 99 -8.20 -3.27 -6.08
C ASN A 99 -7.74 -3.81 -7.45
N CYS A 100 -6.64 -4.56 -7.44
CA CYS A 100 -6.19 -5.35 -8.59
C CYS A 100 -5.96 -6.81 -8.19
N THR A 101 -6.13 -7.70 -9.16
CA THR A 101 -5.90 -9.13 -9.00
C THR A 101 -4.46 -9.54 -9.27
N ILE A 102 -4.09 -10.80 -8.97
CA ILE A 102 -2.75 -11.33 -9.22
C ILE A 102 -2.34 -11.29 -10.70
N SER A 103 -3.30 -11.39 -11.62
CA SER A 103 -3.07 -11.29 -13.07
C SER A 103 -3.15 -9.85 -13.58
N GLY A 104 -3.35 -8.89 -12.68
CA GLY A 104 -3.41 -7.47 -12.98
C GLY A 104 -4.74 -6.96 -13.50
N TYR A 105 -5.83 -7.70 -13.34
CA TYR A 105 -7.17 -7.21 -13.68
C TYR A 105 -7.66 -6.21 -12.64
N GLN A 106 -8.33 -5.16 -13.11
CA GLN A 106 -8.99 -4.20 -12.24
C GLN A 106 -10.22 -4.83 -11.60
N CYS A 107 -10.32 -4.70 -10.27
CA CYS A 107 -11.51 -5.10 -9.53
C CYS A 107 -12.71 -4.20 -9.87
N ILE A 108 -13.88 -4.83 -9.94
CA ILE A 108 -15.16 -4.12 -10.04
C ILE A 108 -15.81 -3.99 -8.67
N ASN A 109 -16.76 -3.06 -8.53
CA ASN A 109 -17.43 -2.85 -7.26
C ASN A 109 -18.20 -4.10 -6.80
N TRP A 110 -18.21 -4.35 -5.49
CA TRP A 110 -18.97 -5.44 -4.88
C TRP A 110 -20.48 -5.29 -5.03
N ASP A 111 -20.98 -4.05 -5.11
CA ASP A 111 -22.40 -3.76 -5.34
C ASP A 111 -22.80 -3.84 -6.83
N SER A 112 -21.86 -4.17 -7.72
CA SER A 112 -22.11 -4.40 -9.14
C SER A 112 -22.90 -5.69 -9.36
N LYS A 113 -23.91 -5.63 -10.24
CA LYS A 113 -24.68 -6.81 -10.71
C LYS A 113 -23.97 -7.62 -11.80
N VAL A 114 -22.83 -7.14 -12.28
CA VAL A 114 -21.98 -7.77 -13.30
C VAL A 114 -20.75 -8.31 -12.57
N PRO A 115 -20.26 -9.53 -12.85
CA PRO A 115 -20.69 -10.48 -13.89
C PRO A 115 -21.95 -11.31 -13.57
N GLN A 116 -22.45 -11.30 -12.33
CA GLN A 116 -23.72 -11.92 -11.92
C GLN A 116 -24.19 -11.33 -10.58
N GLU A 117 -25.47 -11.45 -10.23
CA GLU A 117 -25.95 -11.17 -8.88
C GLU A 117 -25.44 -12.23 -7.89
N HIS A 118 -24.94 -11.78 -6.74
CA HIS A 118 -24.34 -12.63 -5.72
C HIS A 118 -24.82 -12.21 -4.33
N GLU A 119 -25.17 -13.20 -3.48
CA GLU A 119 -25.54 -12.97 -2.08
C GLU A 119 -24.30 -13.12 -1.19
N LEU A 120 -23.47 -12.08 -1.14
CA LEU A 120 -22.36 -11.97 -0.19
C LEU A 120 -22.79 -11.12 0.99
N THR A 121 -22.61 -11.62 2.21
CA THR A 121 -23.13 -10.96 3.42
C THR A 121 -22.08 -10.66 4.47
N GLN A 122 -20.92 -11.32 4.43
CA GLN A 122 -19.88 -11.19 5.45
C GLN A 122 -18.70 -10.37 4.94
N PHE A 123 -18.84 -9.04 4.91
CA PHE A 123 -17.74 -8.13 4.59
C PHE A 123 -17.04 -7.65 5.88
N PRO A 124 -15.71 -7.36 5.85
CA PRO A 124 -15.05 -6.63 6.93
C PRO A 124 -15.61 -5.22 7.12
N ASP A 125 -16.03 -4.58 6.03
CA ASP A 125 -16.51 -3.21 6.01
C ASP A 125 -17.96 -3.16 6.53
N ASP A 126 -18.42 -1.98 6.96
CA ASP A 126 -19.76 -1.82 7.53
C ASP A 126 -20.87 -2.11 6.50
N SER A 127 -20.53 -2.05 5.20
CA SER A 127 -21.44 -2.45 4.13
C SER A 127 -20.72 -2.85 2.84
N ILE A 128 -21.43 -3.56 1.95
CA ILE A 128 -20.99 -3.87 0.58
C ILE A 128 -20.63 -2.62 -0.24
N LYS A 129 -21.27 -1.47 0.07
CA LYS A 129 -20.98 -0.19 -0.57
C LYS A 129 -19.63 0.37 -0.14
N GLU A 130 -19.30 0.24 1.13
CA GLU A 130 -18.02 0.71 1.68
C GLU A 130 -16.85 -0.16 1.23
N ALA A 131 -17.09 -1.46 1.05
CA ALA A 131 -16.12 -2.36 0.43
C ALA A 131 -15.70 -1.90 -0.98
N GLY A 132 -16.51 -1.09 -1.67
CA GLY A 132 -16.17 -0.48 -2.95
C GLY A 132 -15.79 -1.53 -4.00
N ASN A 133 -14.61 -1.39 -4.61
CA ASN A 133 -14.00 -2.42 -5.46
C ASN A 133 -12.72 -3.02 -4.85
N TYR A 134 -12.55 -2.92 -3.53
CA TYR A 134 -11.34 -3.40 -2.89
C TYR A 134 -11.35 -4.92 -2.76
N CYS A 135 -10.18 -5.53 -2.72
CA CYS A 135 -10.03 -6.95 -2.46
C CYS A 135 -10.59 -7.27 -1.09
N ARG A 136 -11.42 -8.30 -0.98
CA ARG A 136 -12.07 -8.74 0.25
C ARG A 136 -12.20 -10.24 0.24
N ASP A 137 -12.41 -10.84 1.41
CA ASP A 137 -12.72 -12.26 1.52
C ASP A 137 -14.10 -12.46 2.15
N PRO A 138 -15.18 -12.16 1.40
CA PRO A 138 -16.51 -12.35 1.92
C PRO A 138 -16.78 -13.83 2.14
N ASN A 139 -17.22 -14.17 3.36
CA ASN A 139 -17.43 -15.52 3.89
C ASN A 139 -16.16 -16.30 4.26
N GLY A 140 -15.00 -15.64 4.40
CA GLY A 140 -13.81 -16.20 5.06
C GLY A 140 -13.22 -17.45 4.40
N LYS A 141 -13.01 -17.42 3.07
CA LYS A 141 -12.46 -18.54 2.29
C LYS A 141 -10.92 -18.61 2.33
N GLY A 142 -10.25 -17.68 2.99
CA GLY A 142 -8.84 -17.72 3.35
C GLY A 142 -7.92 -16.76 2.59
N LEU A 143 -8.37 -16.14 1.49
CA LEU A 143 -7.56 -15.19 0.71
C LEU A 143 -8.41 -14.04 0.16
N PRO A 144 -7.96 -12.78 0.22
CA PRO A 144 -8.66 -11.66 -0.41
C PRO A 144 -8.77 -11.84 -1.93
N TRP A 145 -9.96 -11.61 -2.47
CA TRP A 145 -10.27 -11.70 -3.88
C TRP A 145 -11.20 -10.55 -4.29
N CYS A 146 -11.44 -10.39 -5.59
CA CYS A 146 -12.46 -9.47 -6.08
C CYS A 146 -13.09 -9.98 -7.36
N TYR A 147 -14.25 -9.42 -7.73
CA TYR A 147 -14.84 -9.65 -9.04
C TYR A 147 -14.07 -8.90 -10.13
N ILE A 148 -14.04 -9.49 -11.33
CA ILE A 148 -13.45 -8.88 -12.52
C ILE A 148 -14.42 -8.93 -13.69
N LYS A 149 -14.22 -8.01 -14.63
CA LYS A 149 -15.00 -7.96 -15.87
C LYS A 149 -14.32 -8.82 -16.95
N ASP A 150 -14.32 -10.13 -16.76
CA ASP A 150 -13.79 -11.10 -17.73
C ASP A 150 -14.88 -12.11 -18.17
N PRO A 151 -14.94 -12.47 -19.47
CA PRO A 151 -15.98 -13.36 -19.99
C PRO A 151 -15.89 -14.80 -19.49
N ILE A 152 -14.73 -15.24 -18.99
CA ILE A 152 -14.46 -16.62 -18.57
C ILE A 152 -14.36 -16.69 -17.04
N LYS A 153 -13.65 -15.75 -16.42
CA LYS A 153 -13.35 -15.73 -14.99
C LYS A 153 -14.11 -14.61 -14.29
N LYS A 154 -15.03 -14.96 -13.38
CA LYS A 154 -15.85 -13.96 -12.69
C LYS A 154 -15.14 -13.26 -11.54
N PHE A 155 -14.19 -13.93 -10.90
CA PHE A 155 -13.44 -13.42 -9.76
C PHE A 155 -12.01 -13.95 -9.77
N GLU A 156 -11.10 -13.23 -9.12
CA GLU A 156 -9.71 -13.66 -8.97
C GLU A 156 -9.13 -13.19 -7.64
N ILE A 157 -8.16 -13.97 -7.15
CA ILE A 157 -7.40 -13.67 -5.94
C ILE A 157 -6.58 -12.40 -6.14
N CYS A 158 -6.53 -11.59 -5.09
CA CYS A 158 -5.69 -10.42 -5.04
C CYS A 158 -4.32 -10.73 -4.43
N PRO A 159 -3.28 -10.01 -4.84
CA PRO A 159 -1.94 -10.21 -4.33
C PRO A 159 -1.71 -9.49 -3.00
N VAL A 160 -2.48 -9.89 -1.98
CA VAL A 160 -2.32 -9.40 -0.61
C VAL A 160 -1.50 -10.45 0.14
N PRO A 161 -0.31 -10.12 0.68
CA PRO A 161 0.47 -11.07 1.46
C PRO A 161 -0.17 -11.34 2.82
N ASN A 162 0.10 -12.51 3.40
CA ASN A 162 -0.21 -12.76 4.81
C ASN A 162 0.76 -11.94 5.67
N CYS A 163 0.26 -11.27 6.73
CA CYS A 163 1.11 -10.48 7.62
C CYS A 163 2.23 -11.32 8.27
N ALA A 164 1.96 -12.60 8.58
CA ALA A 164 2.98 -13.52 9.11
C ALA A 164 4.09 -13.85 8.09
N ALA A 165 3.84 -13.68 6.79
CA ALA A 165 4.87 -13.83 5.76
C ALA A 165 5.74 -12.57 5.61
N LEU A 166 5.34 -11.45 6.23
CA LEU A 166 6.12 -10.22 6.28
C LEU A 166 7.11 -10.19 7.46
N GLU A 167 7.00 -11.11 8.42
CA GLU A 167 7.86 -11.27 9.62
C GLU A 167 9.01 -12.27 9.48
#